data_AF-J2VC39-F1
#
_entry.id   AF-J2VC39-F1
#
_cell.length_a   1.000
_cell.length_b   1.000
_cell.length_c   1.000
_cell.angle_alpha   90.00
_cell.angle_beta   90.00
_cell.angle_gamma   90.00
#
_symmetry.space_group_name_H-M   'P 1'
#
loop_
_entity.id
_entity.type
_entity.pdbx_description
1 polymer ?
#
loop_
_entity_poly.entity_id
_entity_poly.type
_entity_poly.pdbx_seq_one_letter_code
_entity_poly.pdbx_strand_id
1 'polypeptide(L)'
;MTNAHVLTTPDMRDYSMQFTDPAGRVTSVNAEELVRYSPAPWERSLRPDISTKQRLDVAVITFDPSQVDKMKQFGYLELDAEGAKPGQKIYLPQHGRVEKHHPDGTLETQFHKTITLSDDASGRAQPSRVNRVYVDRDIDPRYPRESVDYTADSASGASGAPVISADSHKVVALNFGSGRDTNSGVNMRPIWELVKGLFSGKAAGSQPDSTNATHPSRPGPAIASTNSTDQSGTVWVKSNWEPPRQEWVMSNWRPPK
;
A
#
# COMPACT_ATOMS: atom_id res chain seq x y z
N MET A 1 -4.92 -0.32 6.17
CA MET A 1 -4.59 -1.52 5.36
C MET A 1 -3.52 -1.12 4.36
N THR A 2 -2.54 -1.97 4.13
CA THR A 2 -1.45 -1.79 3.15
C THR A 2 -0.98 -3.16 2.65
N ASN A 3 -0.03 -3.21 1.72
CA ASN A 3 0.59 -4.47 1.36
C ASN A 3 1.49 -5.02 2.48
N ALA A 4 1.62 -6.33 2.58
CA ALA A 4 2.51 -6.95 3.56
C ALA A 4 3.98 -6.60 3.27
N HIS A 5 4.38 -6.61 2.00
CA HIS A 5 5.77 -6.31 1.60
C HIS A 5 6.21 -4.86 1.89
N VAL A 6 5.28 -3.98 2.24
CA VAL A 6 5.57 -2.59 2.63
C VAL A 6 6.12 -2.54 4.06
N LEU A 7 5.85 -3.56 4.88
CA LEU A 7 6.38 -3.67 6.24
C LEU A 7 7.80 -4.27 6.19
N THR A 8 8.79 -3.51 6.64
CA THR A 8 10.22 -3.88 6.67
C THR A 8 10.69 -4.39 8.04
N THR A 9 9.87 -4.19 9.08
CA THR A 9 10.09 -4.59 10.48
C THR A 9 8.79 -5.17 11.05
N PRO A 10 8.89 -6.09 12.03
CA PRO A 10 7.71 -6.67 12.68
C PRO A 10 7.08 -5.75 13.73
N ASP A 11 7.80 -4.73 14.24
CA ASP A 11 7.29 -3.83 15.26
C ASP A 11 6.46 -2.71 14.62
N MET A 12 5.15 -2.74 14.84
CA MET A 12 4.25 -1.73 14.25
C MET A 12 4.51 -0.32 14.79
N ARG A 13 5.18 -0.20 15.94
CA ARG A 13 5.54 1.11 16.52
C ARG A 13 6.65 1.82 15.76
N ASP A 14 7.33 1.14 14.84
CA ASP A 14 8.25 1.76 13.89
C ASP A 14 7.52 2.54 12.78
N TYR A 15 6.20 2.38 12.65
CA TYR A 15 5.41 2.97 11.57
C TYR A 15 4.51 4.09 12.05
N SER A 16 4.31 5.06 11.16
CA SER A 16 3.28 6.07 11.29
C SER A 16 2.55 6.25 9.96
N MET A 17 1.31 6.71 10.03
CA MET A 17 0.51 7.10 8.88
C MET A 17 0.33 8.61 8.86
N GLN A 18 0.51 9.21 7.68
CA GLN A 18 0.35 10.64 7.46
C GLN A 18 -0.91 10.94 6.67
N PHE A 19 -1.75 11.80 7.22
CA PHE A 19 -2.94 12.35 6.58
C PHE A 19 -2.66 13.81 6.19
N THR A 20 -3.22 14.25 5.07
CA THR A 20 -3.11 15.65 4.64
C THR A 20 -4.49 16.20 4.39
N ASP A 21 -4.77 17.36 4.99
CA ASP A 21 -6.05 18.04 4.81
C ASP A 21 -6.05 18.90 3.53
N PRO A 22 -7.20 19.49 3.14
CA PRO A 22 -7.28 20.33 1.95
C PRO A 22 -6.39 21.59 2.00
N ALA A 23 -5.93 22.00 3.18
CA ALA A 23 -5.00 23.12 3.35
C ALA A 23 -3.53 22.68 3.27
N GLY A 24 -3.26 21.40 3.02
CA GLY A 24 -1.91 20.84 2.95
C GLY A 24 -1.29 20.52 4.32
N ARG A 25 -2.03 20.67 5.42
CA ARG A 25 -1.52 20.40 6.77
C ARG A 25 -1.41 18.89 6.98
N VAL A 26 -0.26 18.45 7.49
CA VAL A 26 0.02 17.03 7.73
C VAL A 26 -0.31 16.66 9.18
N THR A 27 -1.07 15.58 9.36
CA THR A 27 -1.33 14.94 10.64
C THR A 27 -0.71 13.55 10.63
N SER A 28 0.19 13.26 11.57
CA SER A 28 0.79 11.94 11.73
C SER A 28 0.15 11.20 12.91
N VAL A 29 -0.10 9.91 12.72
CA VAL A 29 -0.54 8.98 13.78
C VAL A 29 0.33 7.73 13.78
N ASN A 30 0.65 7.22 14.96
CA ASN A 30 1.48 6.02 15.11
C ASN A 30 0.64 4.76 14.92
N ALA A 31 1.19 3.77 14.25
CA ALA A 31 0.60 2.43 14.24
C ALA A 31 0.83 1.75 15.60
N GLU A 32 -0.09 0.84 15.97
CA GLU A 32 -0.06 0.15 17.26
C GLU A 32 0.09 -1.37 17.09
N GLU A 33 -0.83 -2.01 16.37
CA GLU A 33 -0.90 -3.47 16.28
C GLU A 33 -1.14 -3.96 14.85
N LEU A 34 -0.53 -5.09 14.49
CA LEU A 34 -0.81 -5.85 13.27
C LEU A 34 -1.91 -6.87 13.56
N VAL A 35 -3.14 -6.58 13.11
CA VAL A 35 -4.32 -7.41 13.43
C VAL A 35 -4.61 -8.49 12.39
N ARG A 36 -4.19 -8.30 11.14
CA ARG A 36 -4.24 -9.35 10.10
C ARG A 36 -3.03 -9.23 9.18
N TYR A 37 -2.55 -10.37 8.72
CA TYR A 37 -1.39 -10.46 7.86
C TYR A 37 -1.54 -11.63 6.88
N SER A 38 -1.22 -11.38 5.61
CA SER A 38 -1.03 -12.40 4.59
C SER A 38 0.21 -12.01 3.77
N PRO A 39 1.28 -12.82 3.79
CA PRO A 39 2.54 -12.45 3.16
C PRO A 39 2.43 -12.33 1.65
N ALA A 40 3.44 -11.74 1.03
CA ALA A 40 3.53 -11.71 -0.43
C ALA A 40 3.88 -13.11 -1.00
N PRO A 41 3.36 -13.49 -2.17
CA PRO A 41 3.69 -14.78 -2.78
C PRO A 41 5.17 -14.97 -3.10
N TRP A 42 5.88 -13.89 -3.44
CA TRP A 42 7.33 -13.91 -3.71
C TRP A 42 8.20 -13.96 -2.46
N GLU A 43 7.62 -13.80 -1.27
CA GLU A 43 8.34 -13.86 0.00
C GLU A 43 8.64 -15.32 0.39
N ARG A 44 9.70 -15.88 -0.22
CA ARG A 44 10.07 -17.31 -0.13
C ARG A 44 10.48 -17.76 1.27
N SER A 45 10.81 -16.83 2.18
CA SER A 45 11.49 -17.10 3.45
C SER A 45 10.58 -17.23 4.67
N LEU A 46 9.31 -16.79 4.63
CA LEU A 46 8.58 -16.58 5.88
C LEU A 46 7.64 -17.71 6.32
N ARG A 47 7.01 -18.48 5.43
CA ARG A 47 6.00 -19.49 5.83
C ARG A 47 5.82 -20.62 4.80
N PRO A 48 6.56 -21.75 4.90
CA PRO A 48 6.35 -22.90 4.01
C PRO A 48 5.00 -23.60 4.25
N ASP A 49 4.35 -23.34 5.39
CA ASP A 49 3.05 -23.88 5.80
C ASP A 49 1.85 -23.16 5.18
N ILE A 50 2.04 -21.93 4.67
CA ILE A 50 1.00 -21.20 3.93
C ILE A 50 1.22 -21.44 2.45
N SER A 51 0.27 -22.14 1.82
CA SER A 51 0.26 -22.33 0.37
C SER A 51 0.43 -20.97 -0.33
N THR A 52 1.27 -20.91 -1.37
CA THR A 52 1.41 -19.68 -2.19
C THR A 52 0.07 -19.21 -2.73
N LYS A 53 -0.89 -20.12 -2.91
CA LYS A 53 -2.27 -19.83 -3.32
C LYS A 53 -3.10 -19.07 -2.28
N GLN A 54 -2.64 -18.95 -1.03
CA GLN A 54 -3.35 -18.25 0.05
C GLN A 54 -2.70 -16.90 0.40
N ARG A 55 -1.64 -16.53 -0.32
CA ARG A 55 -0.85 -15.32 -0.08
C ARG A 55 -1.48 -14.14 -0.83
N LEU A 56 -1.87 -13.12 -0.07
CA LEU A 56 -2.60 -11.95 -0.56
C LEU A 56 -1.77 -10.67 -0.51
N ASP A 57 -0.57 -10.68 0.08
CA ASP A 57 0.23 -9.48 0.26
C ASP A 57 -0.56 -8.34 0.94
N VAL A 58 -1.14 -8.62 2.11
CA VAL A 58 -1.97 -7.67 2.86
C VAL A 58 -1.55 -7.61 4.33
N ALA A 59 -1.46 -6.40 4.86
CA ALA A 59 -1.39 -6.12 6.28
C ALA A 59 -2.53 -5.19 6.72
N VAL A 60 -3.18 -5.54 7.82
CA VAL A 60 -4.16 -4.69 8.51
C VAL A 60 -3.57 -4.28 9.84
N ILE A 61 -3.40 -2.97 10.01
CA ILE A 61 -2.82 -2.35 11.19
C ILE A 61 -3.87 -1.49 11.90
N THR A 62 -3.76 -1.39 13.22
CA THR A 62 -4.46 -0.40 14.04
C THR A 62 -3.54 0.76 14.39
N PHE A 63 -4.12 1.83 14.92
CA PHE A 63 -3.40 3.02 15.34
C PHE A 63 -3.49 3.20 16.86
N ASP A 64 -2.56 3.96 17.42
CA ASP A 64 -2.55 4.36 18.82
C ASP A 64 -3.94 4.91 19.21
N PRO A 65 -4.66 4.26 20.14
CA PRO A 65 -6.01 4.68 20.55
C PRO A 65 -6.07 6.13 21.05
N SER A 66 -4.98 6.64 21.64
CA SER A 66 -4.90 8.02 22.12
C SER A 66 -4.82 9.06 20.99
N GLN A 67 -4.57 8.61 19.75
CA GLN A 67 -4.41 9.46 18.56
C GLN A 67 -5.57 9.35 17.57
N VAL A 68 -6.54 8.46 17.81
CA VAL A 68 -7.68 8.23 16.90
C VAL A 68 -8.51 9.49 16.66
N ASP A 69 -8.61 10.40 17.63
CA ASP A 69 -9.34 11.66 17.44
C ASP A 69 -8.71 12.55 16.36
N LYS A 70 -7.40 12.47 16.14
CA LYS A 70 -6.68 13.24 15.11
C LYS A 70 -7.08 12.83 13.69
N MET A 71 -7.48 11.56 13.51
CA MET A 71 -7.80 11.00 12.20
C MET A 71 -9.30 11.07 11.83
N LYS A 72 -10.20 11.30 12.80
CA LYS A 72 -11.66 11.31 12.56
C LYS A 72 -12.09 12.27 11.44
N GLN A 73 -11.41 13.40 11.31
CA GLN A 73 -11.71 14.41 10.28
C GLN A 73 -11.49 13.94 8.84
N PHE A 74 -10.67 12.90 8.61
CA PHE A 74 -10.34 12.41 7.27
C PHE A 74 -11.32 11.34 6.76
N GLY A 75 -12.19 10.83 7.63
CA GLY A 75 -13.15 9.78 7.28
C GLY A 75 -12.48 8.42 7.00
N TYR A 76 -13.19 7.57 6.27
CA TYR A 76 -12.74 6.23 5.88
C TYR A 76 -13.26 5.87 4.50
N LEU A 77 -12.64 4.87 3.88
CA LEU A 77 -13.13 4.25 2.66
C LEU A 77 -13.85 2.95 3.01
N GLU A 78 -14.95 2.68 2.30
CA GLU A 78 -15.65 1.41 2.39
C GLU A 78 -15.02 0.38 1.45
N LEU A 79 -15.00 -0.89 1.87
CA LEU A 79 -14.56 -2.00 1.03
C LEU A 79 -15.75 -2.51 0.20
N ASP A 80 -15.49 -2.87 -1.05
CA ASP A 80 -16.43 -3.66 -1.85
C ASP A 80 -16.14 -5.15 -1.65
N ALA A 81 -17.02 -5.85 -0.93
CA ALA A 81 -16.87 -7.27 -0.61
C ALA A 81 -16.90 -8.17 -1.85
N GLU A 82 -17.53 -7.73 -2.95
CA GLU A 82 -17.53 -8.46 -4.22
C GLU A 82 -16.25 -8.23 -5.02
N GLY A 83 -15.55 -7.13 -4.72
CA GLY A 83 -14.31 -6.76 -5.38
C GLY A 83 -14.49 -6.19 -6.79
N ALA A 84 -13.36 -6.06 -7.49
CA ALA A 84 -13.32 -5.49 -8.84
C ALA A 84 -13.98 -6.40 -9.87
N LYS A 85 -14.57 -5.79 -10.91
CA LYS A 85 -15.19 -6.47 -12.06
C LYS A 85 -14.54 -5.99 -13.38
N PRO A 86 -14.33 -6.86 -14.38
CA PRO A 86 -13.82 -6.43 -15.69
C PRO A 86 -14.66 -5.31 -16.31
N GLY A 87 -14.00 -4.31 -16.88
CA GLY A 87 -14.61 -3.12 -17.48
C GLY A 87 -15.03 -2.03 -16.49
N GLN A 88 -14.98 -2.28 -15.18
CA GLN A 88 -15.33 -1.29 -14.16
C GLN A 88 -14.38 -0.09 -14.21
N LYS A 89 -14.94 1.12 -14.19
CA LYS A 89 -14.17 2.37 -14.10
C LYS A 89 -13.61 2.53 -12.69
N ILE A 90 -12.37 2.99 -12.60
CA ILE A 90 -11.64 3.13 -11.34
C ILE A 90 -10.85 4.44 -11.28
N TYR A 91 -10.44 4.80 -10.08
CA TYR A 91 -9.37 5.75 -9.83
C TYR A 91 -8.43 5.23 -8.74
N LEU A 92 -7.18 5.73 -8.75
CA LEU A 92 -6.12 5.28 -7.86
C LEU A 92 -5.48 6.49 -7.15
N PRO A 93 -5.89 6.83 -5.92
CA PRO A 93 -5.13 7.74 -5.08
C PRO A 93 -3.83 7.05 -4.63
N GLN A 94 -2.69 7.71 -4.81
CA GLN A 94 -1.37 7.12 -4.54
C GLN A 94 -0.38 8.13 -3.98
N HIS A 95 0.69 7.60 -3.39
CA HIS A 95 1.86 8.37 -2.97
C HIS A 95 3.07 7.91 -3.78
N GLY A 96 3.18 8.43 -5.00
CA GLY A 96 4.16 7.99 -5.98
C GLY A 96 5.53 8.62 -5.76
N ARG A 97 6.60 7.82 -5.91
CA ARG A 97 7.98 8.27 -6.01
C ARG A 97 8.22 8.85 -7.41
N VAL A 98 8.77 10.05 -7.45
CA VAL A 98 9.25 10.70 -8.66
C VAL A 98 10.75 10.88 -8.53
N GLU A 99 11.48 10.35 -9.52
CA GLU A 99 12.92 10.42 -9.59
C GLU A 99 13.33 11.37 -10.71
N LYS A 100 14.18 12.33 -10.38
CA LYS A 100 14.80 13.23 -11.34
C LYS A 100 16.30 12.99 -11.34
N HIS A 101 16.79 12.49 -12.48
CA HIS A 101 18.21 12.35 -12.74
C HIS A 101 18.76 13.70 -13.20
N HIS A 102 19.73 14.23 -12.46
CA HIS A 102 20.43 15.45 -12.84
C HIS A 102 21.62 15.12 -13.76
N PRO A 103 22.04 16.05 -14.64
CA PRO A 103 23.17 15.83 -15.55
C PRO A 103 24.50 15.55 -14.87
N ASP A 104 24.66 15.94 -13.60
CA ASP A 104 25.85 15.69 -12.76
C ASP A 104 25.87 14.30 -12.12
N GLY A 105 24.88 13.45 -12.43
CA GLY A 105 24.74 12.10 -11.90
C GLY A 105 24.03 12.01 -10.56
N THR A 106 23.58 13.13 -9.99
CA THR A 106 22.79 13.12 -8.76
C THR A 106 21.34 12.70 -9.02
N LEU A 107 20.74 12.01 -8.04
CA LEU A 107 19.34 11.57 -8.07
C LEU A 107 18.54 12.37 -7.04
N GLU A 108 17.58 13.14 -7.52
CA GLU A 108 16.59 13.78 -6.66
C GLU A 108 15.35 12.89 -6.59
N THR A 109 14.98 12.47 -5.37
CA THR A 109 13.76 11.70 -5.12
C THR A 109 12.74 12.57 -4.42
N GLN A 110 11.56 12.69 -5.02
CA GLN A 110 10.39 13.34 -4.42
C GLN A 110 9.25 12.32 -4.29
N PHE A 111 8.31 12.58 -3.39
CA PHE A 111 7.09 11.79 -3.29
C PHE A 111 5.88 12.71 -3.48
N HIS A 112 5.00 12.34 -4.40
CA HIS A 112 3.82 13.14 -4.76
C HIS A 112 2.55 12.39 -4.41
N LYS A 113 1.59 13.12 -3.84
CA LYS A 113 0.23 12.62 -3.63
C LYS A 113 -0.57 12.92 -4.89
N THR A 114 -0.93 11.89 -5.63
CA THR A 114 -1.63 12.01 -6.90
C THR A 114 -2.86 11.12 -6.93
N ILE A 115 -3.78 11.42 -7.85
CA ILE A 115 -4.92 10.55 -8.15
C ILE A 115 -4.89 10.28 -9.64
N THR A 116 -4.76 9.01 -10.01
CA THR A 116 -4.87 8.60 -11.41
C THR A 116 -6.34 8.40 -11.77
N LEU A 117 -6.80 9.11 -12.81
CA LEU A 117 -8.19 9.11 -13.27
C LEU A 117 -8.37 8.56 -14.69
N SER A 118 -7.35 8.73 -15.54
CA SER A 118 -7.44 8.45 -16.96
C SER A 118 -6.29 7.59 -17.48
N ASP A 119 -6.60 6.83 -18.52
CA ASP A 119 -5.73 6.03 -19.37
C ASP A 119 -5.74 6.66 -20.77
N ASP A 120 -4.56 6.98 -21.29
CA ASP A 120 -4.39 7.56 -22.62
C ASP A 120 -3.58 6.66 -23.57
N ALA A 121 -3.38 5.38 -23.23
CA ALA A 121 -2.58 4.43 -24.03
C ALA A 121 -3.07 4.26 -25.49
N SER A 122 -4.33 4.62 -25.76
CA SER A 122 -4.92 4.62 -27.10
C SER A 122 -4.74 5.94 -27.89
N GLY A 123 -3.98 6.90 -27.35
CA GLY A 123 -3.83 8.24 -27.89
C GLY A 123 -5.02 9.17 -27.61
N ARG A 124 -5.98 8.72 -26.78
CA ARG A 124 -7.11 9.51 -26.29
C ARG A 124 -7.36 9.19 -24.83
N ALA A 125 -7.50 10.21 -24.00
CA ALA A 125 -7.85 10.04 -22.59
C ALA A 125 -9.21 9.36 -22.45
N GLN A 126 -9.23 8.23 -21.73
CA GLN A 126 -10.40 7.49 -21.31
C GLN A 126 -10.34 7.28 -19.80
N PRO A 127 -11.46 7.05 -19.11
CA PRO A 127 -11.42 6.67 -17.71
C PRO A 127 -10.57 5.40 -17.51
N SER A 128 -9.76 5.40 -16.45
CA SER A 128 -9.06 4.19 -16.03
C SER A 128 -10.05 3.09 -15.71
N ARG A 129 -9.70 1.84 -16.04
CA ARG A 129 -10.61 0.70 -15.92
C ARG A 129 -9.89 -0.57 -15.52
N VAL A 130 -10.64 -1.47 -14.92
CA VAL A 130 -10.24 -2.86 -14.72
C VAL A 130 -10.26 -3.57 -16.07
N ASN A 131 -9.12 -4.10 -16.49
CA ASN A 131 -9.01 -4.87 -17.73
C ASN A 131 -9.40 -6.33 -17.52
N ARG A 132 -8.90 -6.92 -16.43
CA ARG A 132 -9.07 -8.35 -16.15
C ARG A 132 -9.08 -8.59 -14.65
N VAL A 133 -9.88 -9.56 -14.26
CA VAL A 133 -9.84 -10.17 -12.93
C VAL A 133 -9.46 -11.62 -13.14
N TYR A 134 -8.37 -12.05 -12.54
CA TYR A 134 -7.95 -13.45 -12.58
C TYR A 134 -8.60 -14.20 -11.43
N VAL A 135 -8.92 -15.45 -11.67
CA VAL A 135 -9.29 -16.42 -10.64
C VAL A 135 -8.17 -17.45 -10.53
N ASP A 136 -7.95 -18.03 -9.35
CA ASP A 136 -6.82 -18.88 -8.94
C ASP A 136 -6.19 -19.83 -9.98
N ARG A 137 -6.93 -20.27 -10.99
CA ARG A 137 -6.45 -21.18 -12.03
C ARG A 137 -5.59 -20.50 -13.11
N ASP A 138 -5.70 -19.17 -13.24
CA ASP A 138 -5.20 -18.44 -14.42
C ASP A 138 -3.89 -17.66 -14.15
N ILE A 139 -3.34 -17.74 -12.93
CA ILE A 139 -2.19 -16.94 -12.51
C ILE A 139 -0.96 -17.78 -12.16
N ASP A 140 0.20 -17.23 -12.54
CA ASP A 140 1.52 -17.67 -12.09
C ASP A 140 1.61 -17.60 -10.55
N PRO A 141 2.04 -18.67 -9.85
CA PRO A 141 2.02 -18.75 -8.38
C PRO A 141 2.88 -17.70 -7.67
N ARG A 142 3.62 -16.87 -8.40
CA ARG A 142 4.33 -15.69 -7.90
C ARG A 142 3.44 -14.47 -7.66
N TYR A 143 2.20 -14.45 -8.14
CA TYR A 143 1.26 -13.34 -7.89
C TYR A 143 0.19 -13.72 -6.86
N PRO A 144 -0.42 -12.71 -6.21
CA PRO A 144 -1.44 -12.95 -5.22
C PRO A 144 -2.66 -13.68 -5.80
N ARG A 145 -3.37 -14.33 -4.90
CA ARG A 145 -4.64 -14.98 -5.22
C ARG A 145 -5.65 -13.94 -5.72
N GLU A 146 -6.30 -14.23 -6.84
CA GLU A 146 -7.27 -13.35 -7.50
C GLU A 146 -6.76 -11.92 -7.75
N SER A 147 -5.70 -11.76 -8.54
CA SER A 147 -5.24 -10.43 -8.94
C SER A 147 -6.17 -9.75 -9.94
N VAL A 148 -6.05 -8.43 -10.01
CA VAL A 148 -6.76 -7.54 -10.91
C VAL A 148 -5.72 -6.78 -11.71
N ASP A 149 -5.88 -6.73 -13.03
CA ASP A 149 -5.11 -5.87 -13.92
C ASP A 149 -5.96 -4.67 -14.33
N TYR A 150 -5.36 -3.48 -14.37
CA TYR A 150 -6.04 -2.25 -14.74
C TYR A 150 -5.14 -1.26 -15.48
N THR A 151 -5.77 -0.26 -16.08
CA THR A 151 -5.10 0.76 -16.89
C THR A 151 -4.65 1.98 -16.11
N ALA A 152 -5.02 2.13 -14.84
CA ALA A 152 -4.58 3.26 -14.04
C ALA A 152 -3.06 3.19 -13.83
N ASP A 153 -2.34 4.22 -14.28
CA ASP A 153 -0.92 4.42 -13.97
C ASP A 153 -0.66 4.38 -12.47
N SER A 154 0.32 3.55 -12.09
CA SER A 154 0.87 3.48 -10.75
C SER A 154 2.35 3.84 -10.79
N ALA A 155 2.83 4.57 -9.79
CA ALA A 155 4.23 4.87 -9.61
C ALA A 155 4.85 3.94 -8.55
N SER A 156 6.18 3.80 -8.56
CA SER A 156 6.91 3.22 -7.43
C SER A 156 6.48 3.90 -6.13
N GLY A 157 6.25 3.15 -5.06
CA GLY A 157 5.69 3.68 -3.80
C GLY A 157 4.17 3.69 -3.71
N ALA A 158 3.45 3.35 -4.79
CA ALA A 158 2.00 3.17 -4.76
C ALA A 158 1.55 1.82 -4.17
N SER A 159 2.46 0.94 -3.77
CA SER A 159 2.10 -0.33 -3.10
C SER A 159 1.25 -0.04 -1.85
N GLY A 160 0.12 -0.74 -1.74
CA GLY A 160 -0.86 -0.56 -0.68
C GLY A 160 -1.89 0.54 -0.98
N ALA A 161 -1.79 1.23 -2.12
CA ALA A 161 -2.80 2.20 -2.53
C ALA A 161 -4.15 1.50 -2.83
N PRO A 162 -5.29 2.08 -2.40
CA PRO A 162 -6.59 1.53 -2.70
C PRO A 162 -6.96 1.80 -4.17
N VAL A 163 -7.41 0.78 -4.87
CA VAL A 163 -8.06 0.93 -6.19
C VAL A 163 -9.55 1.12 -5.94
N ILE A 164 -10.11 2.24 -6.39
CA ILE A 164 -11.46 2.66 -6.01
C ILE A 164 -12.38 2.68 -7.22
N SER A 165 -13.57 2.11 -7.08
CA SER A 165 -14.65 2.19 -8.06
C SER A 165 -15.05 3.64 -8.31
N ALA A 166 -15.06 4.06 -9.57
CA ALA A 166 -15.51 5.41 -9.93
C ALA A 166 -17.03 5.60 -9.73
N ASP A 167 -17.81 4.51 -9.74
CA ASP A 167 -19.27 4.56 -9.62
C ASP A 167 -19.74 4.47 -8.16
N SER A 168 -19.09 3.63 -7.35
CA SER A 168 -19.52 3.37 -5.96
C SER A 168 -18.63 4.01 -4.90
N HIS A 169 -17.46 4.53 -5.28
CA HIS A 169 -16.44 5.06 -4.36
C HIS A 169 -15.94 4.07 -3.29
N LYS A 170 -16.17 2.78 -3.51
CA LYS A 170 -15.67 1.69 -2.65
C LYS A 170 -14.35 1.14 -3.17
N VAL A 171 -13.51 0.66 -2.25
CA VAL A 171 -12.24 0.02 -2.57
C VAL A 171 -12.51 -1.38 -3.13
N VAL A 172 -12.09 -1.61 -4.38
CA VAL A 172 -12.34 -2.84 -5.13
C VAL A 172 -11.09 -3.71 -5.29
N ALA A 173 -9.89 -3.15 -5.08
CA ALA A 173 -8.63 -3.87 -5.04
C ALA A 173 -7.57 -3.10 -4.25
N LEU A 174 -6.45 -3.75 -3.93
CA LEU A 174 -5.27 -3.17 -3.28
C LEU A 174 -4.08 -3.24 -4.25
N ASN A 175 -3.57 -2.10 -4.71
CA ASN A 175 -2.44 -2.02 -5.65
C ASN A 175 -1.18 -2.64 -5.04
N PHE A 176 -0.53 -3.58 -5.73
CA PHE A 176 0.76 -4.14 -5.30
C PHE A 176 1.91 -3.83 -6.25
N GLY A 177 1.64 -3.08 -7.33
CA GLY A 177 2.64 -2.64 -8.30
C GLY A 177 2.38 -3.18 -9.70
N SER A 178 3.44 -3.44 -10.45
CA SER A 178 3.34 -3.96 -11.82
C SER A 178 3.23 -5.49 -11.83
N GLY A 179 2.24 -5.98 -12.59
CA GLY A 179 2.12 -7.38 -12.99
C GLY A 179 3.07 -7.71 -14.15
N ARG A 180 2.62 -8.53 -15.10
CA ARG A 180 3.43 -8.87 -16.29
C ARG A 180 3.62 -7.68 -17.22
N ASP A 181 2.51 -7.05 -17.63
CA ASP A 181 2.49 -5.97 -18.64
C ASP A 181 1.54 -4.82 -18.28
N THR A 182 0.94 -4.83 -17.07
CA THR A 182 -0.02 -3.81 -16.62
C THR A 182 0.13 -3.55 -15.13
N ASN A 183 -0.47 -2.46 -14.63
CA ASN A 183 -0.58 -2.21 -13.19
C ASN A 183 -1.60 -3.18 -12.59
N SER A 184 -1.25 -3.72 -11.42
CA SER A 184 -1.98 -4.82 -10.82
C SER A 184 -2.19 -4.64 -9.31
N GLY A 185 -3.27 -5.22 -8.84
CA GLY A 185 -3.64 -5.25 -7.42
C GLY A 185 -4.28 -6.57 -7.02
N VAL A 186 -4.39 -6.81 -5.72
CA VAL A 186 -5.13 -7.96 -5.18
C VAL A 186 -6.60 -7.59 -5.11
N ASN A 187 -7.48 -8.43 -5.65
CA ASN A 187 -8.91 -8.16 -5.62
C ASN A 187 -9.40 -8.07 -4.16
N MET A 188 -10.35 -7.17 -3.88
CA MET A 188 -10.86 -6.99 -2.51
C MET A 188 -11.64 -8.22 -2.02
N ARG A 189 -12.23 -9.03 -2.90
CA ARG A 189 -13.01 -10.22 -2.52
C ARG A 189 -12.26 -11.20 -1.58
N PRO A 190 -11.06 -11.71 -1.91
CA PRO A 190 -10.30 -12.57 -0.98
C PRO A 190 -9.79 -11.82 0.26
N ILE A 191 -9.53 -10.52 0.16
CA ILE A 191 -9.13 -9.68 1.31
C ILE A 191 -10.31 -9.56 2.28
N TRP A 192 -11.52 -9.34 1.78
CA TRP A 192 -12.73 -9.26 2.57
C TRP A 192 -12.94 -10.54 3.38
N GLU A 193 -12.75 -11.71 2.78
CA GLU A 193 -12.82 -12.99 3.49
C GLU A 193 -11.83 -13.09 4.66
N LEU A 194 -10.62 -12.52 4.51
CA LEU A 194 -9.62 -12.45 5.57
C LEU A 194 -10.02 -11.50 6.71
N VAL A 195 -10.67 -10.37 6.40
CA VAL A 195 -10.87 -9.27 7.36
C VAL A 195 -12.29 -9.14 7.89
N LYS A 196 -13.32 -9.76 7.27
CA LYS A 196 -14.73 -9.57 7.64
C LYS A 196 -15.04 -9.85 9.11
N GLY A 197 -14.32 -10.79 9.73
CA GLY A 197 -14.45 -11.11 11.15
C GLY A 197 -14.05 -9.97 12.10
N LEU A 198 -13.25 -8.99 11.64
CA LEU A 198 -12.92 -7.79 12.41
C LEU A 198 -14.14 -6.86 12.60
N PHE A 199 -15.12 -6.93 11.70
CA PHE A 199 -16.27 -6.02 11.67
C PHE A 199 -17.50 -6.58 12.41
N SER A 200 -17.50 -7.87 12.79
CA SER A 200 -18.63 -8.54 13.45
C SER A 200 -18.73 -8.30 14.96
N GLY A 201 -18.06 -7.29 15.52
CA GLY A 201 -18.19 -6.90 16.93
C GLY A 201 -17.65 -7.89 17.97
N LYS A 202 -17.06 -9.03 17.56
CA LYS A 202 -16.20 -9.83 18.42
C LYS A 202 -14.81 -9.22 18.42
N ALA A 203 -14.50 -8.50 19.50
CA ALA A 203 -13.12 -8.26 19.89
C ALA A 203 -12.32 -9.57 19.74
N ALA A 204 -11.11 -9.44 19.20
CA ALA A 204 -10.18 -10.51 18.93
C ALA A 204 -10.15 -11.53 20.09
N GLY A 205 -10.66 -12.73 19.81
CA GLY A 205 -10.82 -13.79 20.80
C GLY A 205 -10.97 -15.12 20.12
N SER A 206 -10.11 -15.41 19.13
CA SER A 206 -9.68 -16.75 18.70
C SER A 206 -8.69 -16.58 17.55
N GLN A 207 -7.42 -16.54 17.91
CA GLN A 207 -6.33 -16.90 17.02
C GLN A 207 -6.57 -18.36 16.58
N PRO A 208 -6.44 -18.74 15.29
CA PRO A 208 -6.08 -20.12 14.98
C PRO A 208 -4.63 -20.29 15.45
N ASP A 209 -4.46 -21.02 16.54
CA ASP A 209 -3.21 -21.49 17.16
C ASP A 209 -2.04 -20.51 17.24
N SER A 210 -1.99 -19.81 18.37
CA SER A 210 -0.74 -19.47 19.04
C SER A 210 -0.09 -20.74 19.60
N THR A 211 0.69 -21.46 18.79
CA THR A 211 1.73 -22.32 19.34
C THR A 211 3.06 -21.58 19.26
N ASN A 212 3.44 -20.96 20.37
CA ASN A 212 4.80 -20.54 20.72
C ASN A 212 5.68 -20.04 19.57
N ALA A 213 5.40 -18.82 19.08
CA ALA A 213 6.39 -18.06 18.33
C ALA A 213 7.25 -17.24 19.32
N THR A 214 8.07 -17.92 20.11
CA THR A 214 9.35 -17.31 20.50
C THR A 214 10.12 -17.07 19.21
N HIS A 215 10.15 -15.82 18.77
CA HIS A 215 11.16 -15.37 17.82
C HIS A 215 12.53 -15.79 18.40
N PRO A 216 13.35 -16.62 17.73
CA PRO A 216 14.66 -16.92 18.24
C PRO A 216 15.46 -15.61 18.28
N SER A 217 15.73 -15.13 19.49
CA SER A 217 16.73 -14.11 19.76
C SER A 217 18.05 -14.58 19.15
N ARG A 218 18.49 -13.89 18.10
CA ARG A 218 19.76 -14.17 17.44
C ARG A 218 20.90 -13.83 18.41
N PRO A 219 21.84 -14.75 18.71
CA PRO A 219 23.07 -14.43 19.41
C PRO A 219 23.91 -13.52 18.51
N GLY A 220 24.35 -12.38 19.05
CA GLY A 220 25.27 -11.49 18.34
C GLY A 220 26.67 -12.11 18.24
N PRO A 221 27.37 -11.97 17.10
CA PRO A 221 28.82 -12.02 17.07
C PRO A 221 29.41 -10.62 17.11
N ALA A 222 30.60 -10.56 17.70
CA ALA A 222 31.36 -9.39 18.08
C ALA A 222 31.75 -8.46 16.92
N ILE A 223 32.05 -7.22 17.31
CA ILE A 223 32.57 -6.12 16.51
C ILE A 223 33.83 -6.55 15.75
N ALA A 224 33.81 -6.40 14.42
CA ALA A 224 34.99 -6.14 13.61
C ALA A 224 34.60 -5.10 12.54
N SER A 225 35.30 -3.97 12.57
CA SER A 225 35.14 -2.86 11.64
C SER A 225 35.73 -3.21 10.28
N THR A 226 34.93 -3.15 9.21
CA THR A 226 35.40 -2.82 7.86
C THR A 226 34.28 -2.13 7.07
N ASN A 227 34.63 -1.02 6.42
CA ASN A 227 33.74 -0.24 5.55
C ASN A 227 33.32 -1.06 4.32
N SER A 228 32.01 -1.15 4.06
CA SER A 228 31.46 -1.39 2.72
C SER A 228 30.02 -0.92 2.66
N THR A 229 29.79 0.06 1.79
CA THR A 229 28.49 0.51 1.29
C THR A 229 27.74 -0.63 0.60
N ASP A 230 26.49 -0.88 1.00
CA ASP A 230 25.45 -1.35 0.07
C ASP A 230 24.07 -0.89 0.57
N GLN A 231 23.29 -0.36 -0.37
CA GLN A 231 22.06 0.39 -0.19
C GLN A 231 20.87 -0.51 -0.57
N SER A 232 19.90 -0.64 0.33
CA SER A 232 18.50 -0.90 -0.06
C SER A 232 17.57 -0.35 1.01
N GLY A 233 17.48 0.98 1.04
CA GLY A 233 16.55 1.71 1.88
C GLY A 233 15.19 1.86 1.21
N THR A 234 14.12 1.54 1.95
CA THR A 234 12.83 2.22 1.79
C THR A 234 12.66 3.11 3.01
N VAL A 235 12.58 4.42 2.77
CA VAL A 235 12.57 5.46 3.80
C VAL A 235 11.15 5.58 4.37
N TRP A 236 10.97 5.12 5.60
CA TRP A 236 9.97 5.67 6.51
C TRP A 236 10.58 6.91 7.18
N VAL A 237 9.80 7.99 7.29
CA VAL A 237 10.28 9.26 7.85
C VAL A 237 10.68 9.05 9.32
N LYS A 238 11.98 8.94 9.59
CA LYS A 238 12.55 9.15 10.93
C LYS A 238 12.48 10.65 11.19
N SER A 239 11.57 11.08 12.07
CA SER A 239 11.42 12.49 12.43
C SER A 239 12.66 12.96 13.19
N ASN A 240 13.49 13.73 12.52
CA ASN A 240 14.40 14.73 13.07
C ASN A 240 14.85 15.57 11.88
N TRP A 241 14.25 16.76 11.63
CA TRP A 241 14.96 17.99 11.22
C TRP A 241 14.00 19.14 10.81
N GLU A 242 14.46 20.38 11.06
CA GLU A 242 13.85 21.70 10.83
C GLU A 242 13.89 22.17 9.35
N PRO A 243 13.13 23.21 8.93
CA PRO A 243 13.00 23.55 7.52
C PRO A 243 14.07 24.54 7.03
N PRO A 244 14.55 24.44 5.78
CA PRO A 244 14.97 25.61 5.03
C PRO A 244 13.81 26.13 4.18
N ARG A 245 13.64 27.44 4.25
CA ARG A 245 12.84 28.28 3.35
C ARG A 245 13.40 28.19 1.93
N GLN A 246 12.55 28.09 0.91
CA GLN A 246 12.38 29.15 -0.09
C GLN A 246 11.30 28.80 -1.14
N GLU A 247 10.70 29.88 -1.62
CA GLU A 247 9.56 30.04 -2.54
C GLU A 247 9.85 29.50 -3.95
N TRP A 248 8.79 29.15 -4.70
CA TRP A 248 8.45 29.71 -6.02
C TRP A 248 6.97 29.43 -6.37
N VAL A 249 6.41 30.30 -7.20
CA VAL A 249 4.99 30.62 -7.38
C VAL A 249 4.46 30.12 -8.75
N MET A 250 3.12 29.99 -8.84
CA MET A 250 2.22 30.03 -10.02
C MET A 250 1.78 28.67 -10.61
N SER A 251 0.50 28.45 -10.97
CA SER A 251 -0.57 29.38 -11.35
C SER A 251 -1.98 28.81 -11.08
N ASN A 252 -2.95 29.73 -10.96
CA ASN A 252 -4.38 29.49 -10.80
C ASN A 252 -4.99 28.69 -11.95
N TRP A 253 -5.73 27.63 -11.64
CA TRP A 253 -6.65 26.99 -12.59
C TRP A 253 -8.10 27.07 -12.08
N ARG A 254 -8.99 27.65 -12.90
CA ARG A 254 -10.45 27.58 -12.74
C ARG A 254 -11.03 26.74 -13.89
N PRO A 255 -11.98 25.84 -13.63
CA PRO A 255 -12.59 25.02 -14.67
C PRO A 255 -13.59 25.84 -15.53
N PRO A 256 -13.78 25.48 -16.82
CA PRO A 256 -14.76 26.11 -17.69
C PRO A 256 -16.20 25.64 -17.39
N LYS A 257 -17.16 26.51 -17.68
CA LYS A 257 -18.61 26.24 -17.70
C LYS A 257 -19.00 25.43 -18.93
#